data_AF-A0A645IR58-F1
#
_entry.id   AF-A0A645IR58-F1
#
_cell.length_a   1.000
_cell.length_b   1.000
_cell.length_c   1.000
_cell.angle_alpha   90.00
_cell.angle_beta   90.00
_cell.angle_gamma   90.00
#
_symmetry.space_group_name_H-M   'P 1'
#
loop_
_entity.id
_entity.type
_entity.pdbx_description
1 polymer ?
#
loop_
_entity_poly.entity_id
_entity_poly.type
_entity_poly.pdbx_seq_one_letter_code
_entity_poly.pdbx_strand_id
1 'polypeptide(L)' 'MAAEGLTNDEIAARLVLSPLTVKTHLNRAMTKLGLRDRTQLVVAAYQSGLVRVGPQ' A
#
# COMPACT_ATOMS: atom_id res chain seq x y z
N MET A 1 -4.96 -1.13 -3.17
CA MET A 1 -4.43 0.12 -3.76
C MET A 1 -2.92 0.27 -3.68
N ALA A 2 -2.30 0.45 -2.50
CA ALA A 2 -0.83 0.61 -2.44
C ALA A 2 -0.07 -0.62 -2.97
N ALA A 3 -0.56 -1.81 -2.65
CA ALA A 3 -0.06 -3.08 -3.15
C ALA A 3 -0.48 -3.40 -4.61
N GLU A 4 -1.44 -2.64 -5.17
CA GLU A 4 -1.81 -2.66 -6.59
C GLU A 4 -0.96 -1.69 -7.42
N GLY A 5 0.05 -1.03 -6.81
CA GLY A 5 0.98 -0.15 -7.51
C GLY A 5 0.64 1.34 -7.48
N LEU A 6 -0.54 1.74 -7.00
CA LEU A 6 -0.95 3.15 -6.98
C LEU A 6 -0.04 4.00 -6.08
N THR A 7 0.42 5.13 -6.57
CA THR A 7 1.18 6.13 -5.81
C THR A 7 0.37 6.72 -4.64
N ASN A 8 1.03 7.38 -3.69
CA ASN A 8 0.33 7.98 -2.55
C ASN A 8 -0.64 9.08 -2.98
N ASP A 9 -0.31 9.82 -4.04
CA ASP A 9 -1.18 10.88 -4.60
C ASP A 9 -2.43 10.27 -5.27
N GLU A 10 -2.27 9.18 -6.00
CA GLU A 10 -3.38 8.45 -6.61
C GLU A 10 -4.33 7.82 -5.56
N ILE A 11 -3.78 7.35 -4.44
CA ILE A 11 -4.56 6.84 -3.32
C ILE A 11 -5.26 8.00 -2.60
N ALA A 12 -4.54 9.10 -2.36
CA ALA A 12 -5.06 10.29 -1.71
C ALA A 12 -6.23 10.88 -2.48
N ALA A 13 -6.12 11.00 -3.80
CA ALA A 13 -7.19 11.47 -4.68
C ALA A 13 -8.42 10.56 -4.62
N ARG A 14 -8.23 9.23 -4.67
CA ARG A 14 -9.33 8.25 -4.61
C ARG A 14 -10.05 8.21 -3.26
N LEU A 15 -9.32 8.48 -2.16
CA LEU A 15 -9.87 8.44 -0.80
C LEU A 15 -10.26 9.82 -0.26
N VAL A 16 -10.05 10.89 -1.01
CA VAL A 16 -10.25 12.29 -0.56
C VAL A 16 -9.45 12.57 0.73
N LEU A 17 -8.17 12.16 0.72
CA LEU A 17 -7.22 12.34 1.84
C LEU A 17 -6.01 13.15 1.39
N SER A 18 -5.19 13.60 2.34
CA SER A 18 -3.87 14.14 2.03
C SER A 18 -2.87 13.01 1.68
N PRO A 19 -1.91 13.23 0.77
CA PRO A 19 -0.83 12.27 0.51
C PRO A 19 0.00 11.92 1.76
N LEU A 20 0.13 12.87 2.70
CA LEU A 20 0.81 12.66 3.98
C LEU A 20 0.05 11.69 4.89
N THR A 21 -1.28 11.76 4.89
CA THR A 21 -2.14 10.81 5.61
C THR A 21 -1.91 9.41 5.06
N VAL A 22 -1.92 9.22 3.74
CA VAL A 22 -1.62 7.93 3.10
C VAL A 22 -0.23 7.40 3.50
N LYS A 23 0.80 8.24 3.42
CA LYS A 23 2.16 7.89 3.86
C LYS A 23 2.20 7.42 5.31
N THR A 24 1.50 8.12 6.21
CA THR A 24 1.43 7.77 7.63
C THR A 24 0.80 6.40 7.85
N HIS A 25 -0.30 6.11 7.15
CA HIS A 25 -0.95 4.80 7.25
C HIS A 25 -0.07 3.68 6.70
N LEU A 26 0.62 3.89 5.57
CA LEU A 26 1.55 2.90 5.01
C LEU A 26 2.72 2.61 5.96
N ASN A 27 3.32 3.66 6.54
CA ASN A 27 4.40 3.48 7.52
C ASN A 27 3.92 2.68 8.74
N ARG A 28 2.75 3.00 9.28
CA ARG A 28 2.17 2.27 10.42
C ARG A 28 1.86 0.81 10.07
N ALA A 29 1.36 0.55 8.86
CA ALA A 29 1.11 -0.81 8.39
C ALA A 29 2.41 -1.61 8.27
N MET A 30 3.44 -1.03 7.64
CA MET A 30 4.76 -1.65 7.52
C MET A 30 5.38 -1.93 8.91
N THR A 31 5.31 -0.99 9.84
CA THR A 31 5.78 -1.19 11.23
C THR A 31 5.06 -2.37 11.89
N LYS A 32 3.73 -2.45 11.78
CA LYS A 32 2.94 -3.55 12.37
C LYS A 32 3.26 -4.91 11.74
N LEU A 33 3.65 -4.92 10.48
CA LEU A 33 3.98 -6.13 9.72
C LEU A 33 5.48 -6.46 9.74
N GLY A 34 6.32 -5.64 10.40
CA GLY A 34 7.77 -5.81 10.42
C GLY A 34 8.45 -5.58 9.06
N LEU A 35 7.82 -4.84 8.16
CA LEU A 35 8.29 -4.61 6.79
C LEU A 35 9.14 -3.35 6.73
N ARG A 36 10.21 -3.39 5.93
CA ARG A 36 11.19 -2.30 5.83
C ARG A 36 10.85 -1.28 4.75
N ASP A 37 10.16 -1.71 3.71
CA ASP A 37 9.84 -0.87 2.57
C ASP A 37 8.53 -1.29 1.88
N ARG A 38 8.13 -0.45 0.93
CA ARG A 38 6.93 -0.62 0.14
C ARG A 38 6.96 -1.89 -0.73
N THR A 39 8.12 -2.30 -1.20
CA THR A 39 8.27 -3.52 -2.01
C THR A 39 7.93 -4.74 -1.17
N GLN A 40 8.41 -4.80 0.07
CA GLN A 40 8.05 -5.86 1.01
C GLN A 40 6.55 -5.88 1.33
N LEU A 41 5.90 -4.71 1.44
CA LEU A 41 4.44 -4.60 1.60
C LEU A 41 3.69 -5.20 0.42
N VAL A 42 4.13 -4.92 -0.81
CA VAL A 42 3.56 -5.48 -2.04
C VAL A 42 3.71 -7.01 -2.03
N VAL A 43 4.91 -7.52 -1.75
CA VAL A 43 5.19 -8.97 -1.68
C VAL A 43 4.33 -9.66 -0.62
N ALA A 44 4.25 -9.11 0.59
CA ALA A 44 3.44 -9.66 1.68
C ALA A 44 1.94 -9.70 1.32
N ALA A 45 1.44 -8.67 0.62
CA ALA A 45 0.06 -8.63 0.16
C ALA A 45 -0.24 -9.69 -0.91
N TYR A 46 0.72 -10.00 -1.79
CA TYR A 46 0.60 -11.10 -2.73
C TYR A 46 0.66 -12.47 -2.05
N GLN A 47 1.63 -12.69 -1.17
CA GLN A 47 1.81 -13.96 -0.47
C GLN A 47 0.61 -14.32 0.42
N SER A 48 -0.04 -13.33 1.02
CA SER A 48 -1.25 -13.52 1.83
C SER A 48 -2.54 -13.67 1.02
N GLY A 49 -2.48 -13.48 -0.30
CA GLY A 49 -3.67 -13.47 -1.17
C GLY A 49 -4.57 -12.25 -0.99
N LEU A 50 -4.14 -11.23 -0.23
CA LEU A 50 -4.84 -9.95 -0.05
C LEU A 50 -4.91 -9.13 -1.34
N VAL A 51 -3.92 -9.28 -2.22
CA VAL A 51 -3.95 -8.76 -3.58
C VAL A 51 -3.83 -9.92 -4.54
N ARG A 52 -4.73 -9.93 -5.53
CA ARG A 52 -4.63 -10.79 -6.71
C ARG A 52 -4.34 -9.88 -7.89
N VAL A 53 -3.25 -10.13 -8.62
CA VAL A 53 -3.07 -9.47 -9.93
C VAL A 53 -4.11 -10.08 -10.86
N GLY A 54 -5.22 -9.38 -11.06
CA GLY A 54 -6.04 -9.57 -12.27
C GLY A 54 -5.33 -8.90 -13.44
N PRO A 55 -5.51 -9.37 -14.69
CA PRO A 55 -5.03 -8.62 -15.85
C PRO A 55 -5.61 -7.20 -15.79
N GLN A 56 -4.71 -6.22 -15.90
CA GLN A 56 -5.01 -4.78 -15.88
C GLN A 56 -5.84 -4.37 -17.09
#